data_AF-A0A519BCL7-F1
#
_entry.id   AF-A0A519BCL7-F1
#
_cell.length_a   1.000
_cell.length_b   1.000
_cell.length_c   1.000
_cell.angle_alpha   90.00
_cell.angle_beta   90.00
_cell.angle_gamma   90.00
#
_symmetry.space_group_name_H-M   'P 1'
#
loop_
_entity.id
_entity.type
_entity.pdbx_description
1 polymer ?
#
loop_
_entity_poly.entity_id
_entity_poly.type
_entity_poly.pdbx_seq_one_letter_code
_entity_poly.pdbx_strand_id
1 'polypeptide(L)'
;MKFKYDLDYILKITKLSKKYILELLKYFDGLPLQAKLEVFYISKIIEEDDEFAFHQHYFDKEKSAEYEFSLFILGTERIYSIEHKDTEGKKLSSYKLNLISKIKELRKQDE
;
A
#
# COMPACT_ATOMS: atom_id res chain seq x y z
N MET A 1 18.78 -12.42 4.86
CA MET A 1 18.97 -11.41 3.79
C MET A 1 18.88 -10.04 4.46
N LYS A 2 19.98 -9.26 4.53
CA LYS A 2 19.94 -7.92 5.14
C LYS A 2 19.30 -6.96 4.14
N PHE A 3 18.12 -6.42 4.48
CA PHE A 3 17.48 -5.34 3.72
C PHE A 3 18.49 -4.19 3.57
N LYS A 4 18.98 -3.96 2.35
CA LYS A 4 19.96 -2.92 2.01
C LYS A 4 19.26 -1.71 1.37
N TYR A 5 18.00 -1.49 1.76
CA TYR A 5 17.16 -0.39 1.29
C TYR A 5 17.38 0.82 2.19
N ASP A 6 17.39 2.02 1.60
CA ASP A 6 17.40 3.27 2.35
C ASP A 6 16.09 3.42 3.14
N LEU A 7 16.15 3.04 4.42
CA LEU A 7 14.99 3.07 5.31
C LEU A 7 14.49 4.51 5.52
N ASP A 8 15.36 5.51 5.53
CA ASP A 8 14.96 6.89 5.74
C ASP A 8 14.15 7.41 4.55
N TYR A 9 14.52 6.98 3.33
CA TYR A 9 13.74 7.27 2.13
C TYR A 9 12.34 6.62 2.18
N ILE A 10 12.25 5.35 2.61
CA ILE A 10 10.98 4.64 2.77
C ILE A 10 10.09 5.31 3.81
N LEU A 11 10.65 5.69 4.97
CA LEU A 11 9.93 6.39 6.03
C LEU A 11 9.44 7.76 5.56
N LYS A 12 10.22 8.47 4.74
CA LYS A 12 9.85 9.77 4.17
C LYS A 12 8.67 9.66 3.21
N ILE A 13 8.66 8.65 2.33
CA ILE A 13 7.56 8.43 1.37
C ILE A 13 6.30 8.00 2.12
N THR A 14 6.42 6.94 2.92
CA THR A 14 5.26 6.32 3.59
C THR A 14 4.69 7.18 4.71
N LYS A 15 5.53 8.04 5.33
CA LYS A 15 5.22 8.78 6.57
C LYS A 15 4.79 7.86 7.72
N LEU A 16 5.20 6.59 7.69
CA LEU A 16 4.92 5.61 8.71
C LEU A 16 6.12 5.43 9.63
N SER A 17 5.88 4.96 10.86
CA SER A 17 6.99 4.60 11.76
C SER A 17 7.57 3.24 11.37
N LYS A 18 8.89 3.05 11.60
CA LYS A 18 9.55 1.75 11.40
C LYS A 18 8.82 0.59 12.09
N LYS A 19 8.32 0.83 13.32
CA LYS A 19 7.57 -0.17 14.09
C LYS A 19 6.29 -0.60 13.35
N TYR A 20 5.56 0.37 12.82
CA TYR A 20 4.33 0.12 12.08
C TYR A 20 4.59 -0.56 10.73
N ILE A 21 5.67 -0.21 10.02
CA ILE A 21 6.09 -0.93 8.81
C ILE A 21 6.36 -2.41 9.11
N LEU A 22 7.07 -2.71 10.21
CA LEU A 22 7.33 -4.09 10.61
C LEU A 22 6.04 -4.85 10.98
N GLU A 23 5.04 -4.17 11.53
CA GLU A 23 3.72 -4.73 11.80
C GLU A 23 2.98 -5.07 10.51
N LEU A 24 2.97 -4.16 9.53
CA LEU A 24 2.38 -4.37 8.21
C LEU A 24 3.04 -5.54 7.46
N LEU A 25 4.37 -5.67 7.54
CA LEU A 25 5.09 -6.79 6.93
C LEU A 25 4.70 -8.15 7.55
N LYS A 26 4.55 -8.19 8.88
CA LYS A 26 4.07 -9.40 9.59
C LYS A 26 2.64 -9.74 9.21
N TYR A 27 1.78 -8.72 9.13
CA TYR A 27 0.41 -8.87 8.67
C TYR A 27 0.36 -9.43 7.24
N PHE A 28 1.13 -8.85 6.32
CA PHE A 28 1.21 -9.31 4.93
C PHE A 28 1.66 -10.77 4.84
N ASP A 29 2.64 -11.19 5.64
CA ASP A 29 3.12 -12.58 5.63
C ASP A 29 2.00 -13.58 5.95
N GLY A 30 1.11 -13.21 6.88
CA GLY A 30 -0.07 -13.99 7.28
C GLY A 30 -1.26 -13.95 6.31
N LEU A 31 -1.21 -13.13 5.25
CA LEU A 31 -2.33 -13.02 4.30
C LEU A 31 -2.47 -14.24 3.37
N PRO A 32 -3.70 -14.63 3.00
CA PRO A 32 -3.93 -15.57 1.92
C PRO A 32 -3.46 -15.00 0.58
N LEU A 33 -3.17 -15.87 -0.39
CA LEU A 33 -2.62 -15.48 -1.70
C LEU A 33 -3.45 -14.40 -2.40
N GLN A 34 -4.78 -14.50 -2.34
CA GLN A 34 -5.68 -13.52 -2.97
C GLN A 34 -5.51 -12.11 -2.38
N ALA A 35 -5.47 -11.98 -1.06
CA ALA A 35 -5.23 -10.70 -0.40
C ALA A 35 -3.80 -10.16 -0.66
N LYS A 36 -2.82 -11.05 -0.83
CA LYS A 36 -1.47 -10.66 -1.26
C LYS A 36 -1.47 -10.07 -2.67
N LEU A 37 -2.19 -10.68 -3.61
CA LEU A 37 -2.35 -10.14 -4.98
C LEU A 37 -3.02 -8.76 -4.96
N GLU A 38 -4.01 -8.56 -4.09
CA GLU A 38 -4.66 -7.26 -3.94
C GLU A 38 -3.72 -6.17 -3.45
N VAL A 39 -2.79 -6.48 -2.54
CA VAL A 39 -1.76 -5.52 -2.13
C VAL A 39 -0.97 -5.06 -3.35
N PHE A 40 -0.59 -5.96 -4.25
CA PHE A 40 0.13 -5.60 -5.47
C PHE A 40 -0.71 -4.72 -6.40
N TYR A 41 -1.98 -5.05 -6.61
CA TYR A 41 -2.89 -4.21 -7.41
C TYR A 41 -3.08 -2.81 -6.83
N ILE A 42 -3.31 -2.71 -5.51
CA ILE A 42 -3.44 -1.42 -4.83
C ILE A 42 -2.15 -0.62 -4.95
N SER A 43 -0.99 -1.28 -4.84
CA SER A 43 0.31 -0.62 -5.00
C SER A 43 0.47 -0.01 -6.39
N LYS A 44 -0.01 -0.71 -7.44
CA LYS A 44 -0.05 -0.19 -8.81
C LYS A 44 -1.03 0.96 -9.00
N ILE A 45 -2.21 0.90 -8.38
CA ILE A 45 -3.14 2.03 -8.42
C ILE A 45 -2.55 3.25 -7.73
N ILE A 46 -1.87 3.08 -6.60
CA ILE A 46 -1.17 4.18 -5.93
C ILE A 46 -0.08 4.71 -6.86
N GLU A 47 0.71 3.85 -7.50
CA GLU A 47 1.71 4.28 -8.49
C GLU A 47 1.11 5.18 -9.57
N GLU A 48 0.00 4.78 -10.19
CA GLU A 48 -0.68 5.52 -11.26
C GLU A 48 -1.36 6.81 -10.78
N ASP A 49 -2.02 6.79 -9.62
CA ASP A 49 -2.72 7.95 -9.07
C ASP A 49 -1.76 8.99 -8.44
N ASP A 50 -0.63 8.53 -7.87
CA ASP A 50 0.43 9.38 -7.30
C ASP A 50 1.55 9.73 -8.31
N GLU A 51 1.62 9.09 -9.49
CA GLU A 51 2.67 9.32 -10.50
C GLU A 51 2.82 10.82 -10.82
N PHE A 52 1.71 11.56 -10.91
CA PHE A 52 1.73 12.98 -11.23
C PHE A 52 2.20 13.87 -10.06
N ALA A 53 1.91 13.50 -8.81
CA ALA A 53 2.22 14.29 -7.62
C ALA A 53 3.59 13.95 -7.01
N PHE A 54 4.03 12.70 -7.13
CA PHE A 54 5.29 12.20 -6.55
C PHE A 54 6.49 12.35 -7.49
N HIS A 55 6.34 12.17 -8.81
CA HIS A 55 7.47 12.34 -9.75
C HIS A 55 8.07 13.74 -9.71
N GLN A 56 7.27 14.77 -9.39
CA GLN A 56 7.76 16.14 -9.34
C GLN A 56 8.49 16.51 -8.03
N HIS A 57 8.25 15.81 -6.91
CA HIS A 57 8.73 16.28 -5.60
C HIS A 57 9.70 15.34 -4.86
N TYR A 58 9.62 14.02 -5.04
CA TYR A 58 10.36 13.08 -4.18
C TYR A 58 10.96 11.87 -4.88
N PHE A 59 10.68 11.67 -6.18
CA PHE A 59 11.20 10.53 -6.93
C PHE A 59 12.70 10.70 -7.25
N ASP A 60 13.51 9.82 -6.66
CA ASP A 60 14.93 9.69 -6.97
C ASP A 60 15.11 8.43 -7.84
N LYS A 61 15.57 8.62 -9.08
CA LYS A 61 15.75 7.51 -10.05
C LYS A 61 16.73 6.45 -9.54
N GLU A 62 17.66 6.82 -8.67
CA GLU A 62 18.62 5.88 -8.09
C GLU A 62 18.00 5.03 -6.96
N LYS A 63 16.79 5.38 -6.50
CA LYS A 63 16.05 4.73 -5.40
C LYS A 63 14.70 4.16 -5.83
N SER A 64 14.60 3.71 -7.09
CA SER A 64 13.37 3.13 -7.63
C SER A 64 12.89 1.92 -6.83
N ALA A 65 13.80 1.08 -6.35
CA ALA A 65 13.46 -0.12 -5.59
C ALA A 65 12.89 0.23 -4.19
N GLU A 66 13.44 1.25 -3.51
CA GLU A 66 12.88 1.78 -2.27
C GLU A 66 11.53 2.44 -2.48
N TYR A 67 11.34 3.11 -3.63
CA TYR A 67 10.06 3.69 -4.00
C TYR A 67 9.00 2.60 -4.20
N GLU A 68 9.28 1.58 -5.02
CA GLU A 68 8.39 0.43 -5.23
C GLU A 68 8.07 -0.28 -3.90
N PHE A 69 9.06 -0.44 -3.03
CA PHE A 69 8.84 -1.01 -1.71
C PHE A 69 7.96 -0.12 -0.83
N SER A 70 8.09 1.21 -0.93
CA SER A 70 7.23 2.15 -0.23
C SER A 70 5.77 2.05 -0.71
N LEU A 71 5.55 1.90 -2.02
CA LEU A 71 4.22 1.66 -2.59
C LEU A 71 3.62 0.36 -2.08
N PHE A 72 4.43 -0.70 -2.04
CA PHE A 72 4.03 -2.00 -1.46
C PHE A 72 3.59 -1.87 0.01
N ILE A 73 4.36 -1.13 0.83
CA ILE A 73 3.99 -0.87 2.22
C ILE A 73 2.68 -0.09 2.32
N LEU A 74 2.46 0.92 1.46
CA LEU A 74 1.21 1.69 1.42
C LEU A 74 0.01 0.84 0.95
N GLY A 75 0.21 -0.04 -0.02
CA GLY A 75 -0.82 -1.01 -0.44
C GLY A 75 -1.20 -1.96 0.69
N THR A 76 -0.21 -2.45 1.44
CA THR A 76 -0.43 -3.29 2.63
C THR A 76 -1.16 -2.53 3.73
N GLU A 77 -0.73 -1.29 4.02
CA GLU A 77 -1.39 -0.40 4.98
C GLU A 77 -2.85 -0.20 4.63
N ARG A 78 -3.18 -0.07 3.35
CA ARG A 78 -4.54 0.16 2.88
C ARG A 78 -5.46 -1.00 3.22
N ILE A 79 -5.04 -2.23 2.95
CA ILE A 79 -5.81 -3.43 3.31
C ILE A 79 -5.88 -3.56 4.83
N TYR A 80 -4.75 -3.42 5.52
CA TYR A 80 -4.69 -3.48 6.98
C TYR A 80 -5.67 -2.49 7.64
N SER A 81 -5.67 -1.24 7.17
CA SER A 81 -6.59 -0.19 7.62
C SER A 81 -8.06 -0.50 7.32
N ILE A 82 -8.38 -1.24 6.25
CA ILE A 82 -9.76 -1.63 5.92
C ILE A 82 -10.23 -2.74 6.85
N GLU A 83 -9.36 -3.71 7.13
CA GLU A 83 -9.70 -4.88 7.94
C GLU A 83 -9.65 -4.60 9.45
N HIS A 84 -8.80 -3.68 9.90
CA HIS A 84 -8.52 -3.43 11.32
C HIS A 84 -9.03 -2.08 11.84
N LYS A 85 -9.60 -1.20 10.99
CA LYS A 85 -10.40 -0.08 11.50
C LYS A 85 -11.85 -0.50 11.57
N ASP A 86 -12.38 -0.51 12.79
CA ASP A 86 -13.81 -0.46 13.04
C ASP A 86 -14.47 0.53 12.07
N THR A 87 -15.47 0.05 11.35
CA THR A 87 -16.36 0.79 10.46
C THR A 87 -17.21 1.85 11.18
N GLU A 88 -16.78 2.37 12.32
CA GLU A 88 -17.63 3.14 13.25
C GLU A 88 -17.37 4.65 13.34
N GLY A 89 -16.40 5.25 12.65
CA GLY A 89 -16.14 6.67 12.97
C GLY A 89 -15.64 7.64 11.92
N LYS A 90 -15.18 7.21 10.75
CA LYS A 90 -14.68 8.15 9.75
C LYS A 90 -15.16 7.75 8.38
N LYS A 91 -16.06 8.56 7.81
CA LYS A 91 -16.46 8.54 6.39
C LYS A 91 -15.24 8.17 5.55
N LEU A 92 -15.18 6.92 5.09
CA LEU A 92 -14.25 6.54 4.04
C LEU A 92 -14.49 7.52 2.90
N SER A 93 -13.45 8.21 2.42
CA SER A 93 -13.63 9.10 1.28
C SER A 93 -14.22 8.29 0.12
N SER A 94 -15.07 8.90 -0.71
CA SER A 94 -15.74 8.21 -1.81
C SER A 94 -14.76 7.45 -2.71
N TYR A 95 -13.53 7.96 -2.83
CA TYR A 95 -12.41 7.31 -3.50
C TYR A 95 -12.01 5.95 -2.88
N LYS A 96 -11.92 5.86 -1.54
CA LYS A 96 -11.63 4.60 -0.83
C LYS A 96 -12.74 3.57 -1.01
N LEU A 97 -14.00 4.03 -0.98
CA LEU A 97 -15.16 3.16 -1.23
C LEU A 97 -15.17 2.67 -2.68
N ASN A 98 -14.82 3.52 -3.64
CA ASN A 98 -14.74 3.16 -5.05
C ASN A 98 -13.62 2.16 -5.33
N LEU A 99 -12.48 2.30 -4.66
CA LEU A 99 -11.36 1.35 -4.73
C LEU A 99 -11.75 -0.03 -4.18
N ILE A 100 -12.43 -0.06 -3.02
CA ILE A 100 -12.98 -1.28 -2.43
C ILE A 100 -14.06 -1.89 -3.35
N SER A 101 -14.88 -1.07 -4.00
CA SER A 101 -15.89 -1.53 -4.96
C SER A 101 -15.24 -2.18 -6.18
N LYS A 102 -14.22 -1.54 -6.78
CA LYS A 102 -13.46 -2.11 -7.90
C LYS A 102 -12.77 -3.42 -7.51
N ILE A 103 -12.21 -3.51 -6.30
CA ILE A 103 -11.61 -4.75 -5.78
C ILE A 103 -12.68 -5.85 -5.63
N LYS A 104 -13.86 -5.51 -5.10
CA LYS A 104 -14.98 -6.47 -4.98
C LYS A 104 -15.55 -6.92 -6.33
N GLU A 105 -15.58 -6.03 -7.32
CA GLU A 105 -16.01 -6.36 -8.69
C GLU A 105 -15.01 -7.33 -9.35
N LEU A 106 -13.70 -7.09 -9.20
CA LEU A 106 -12.66 -8.00 -9.70
C LEU A 106 -12.78 -9.39 -9.04
N ARG A 107 -13.03 -9.46 -7.73
CA ARG A 107 -13.23 -10.74 -7.02
C ARG A 107 -14.46 -11.53 -7.48
N LYS A 108 -15.46 -10.89 -8.09
CA LYS A 108 -16.68 -11.54 -8.62
C LYS A 108 -16.53 -12.06 -10.05
N GLN A 109 -15.47 -11.70 -10.75
CA GLN A 109 -15.22 -12.17 -12.12
C GLN A 109 -14.49 -13.52 -12.15
N ASP A 110 -13.92 -13.95 -11.03
CA ASP A 110 -13.22 -15.23 -10.87
C ASP A 110 -14.11 -16.35 -10.24
N GLU A 111 -15.40 -16.08 -10.00
CA GLU A 111 -16.46 -17.07 -9.67
C GLU A 111 -17.34 -17.35 -10.91
#